data_AF-A0A374U943-F1
#
_entry.id   AF-A0A374U943-F1
#
_cell.length_a   1.000
_cell.length_b   1.000
_cell.length_c   1.000
_cell.angle_alpha   90.00
_cell.angle_beta   90.00
_cell.angle_gamma   90.00
#
_symmetry.space_group_name_H-M   'P 1'
#
loop_
_entity.id
_entity.type
_entity.pdbx_description
1 polymer ?
#
loop_
_entity_poly.entity_id
_entity_poly.type
_entity_poly.pdbx_seq_one_letter_code
_entity_poly.pdbx_strand_id
1 'polypeptide(L)'
;MSLLTFAKTALGSMVKQPVTVCYPQEKLAAPERLRGHIVNDMDVCICCGMCARRCPAGALAVDRKGGTWSIDPYACVVCGECIESCPKHCLTMDTARTPVAADKTPTVETKPE
;
A
#
# COMPACT_ATOMS: atom_id res chain seq x y z
N MET A 1 -19.01 -30.87 31.74
CA MET A 1 -19.40 -30.86 30.31
C MET A 1 -18.50 -30.00 29.41
N SER A 2 -17.81 -28.96 29.90
CA SER A 2 -16.98 -28.06 29.07
C SER A 2 -15.59 -28.61 28.66
N LEU A 3 -14.99 -29.52 29.43
CA LEU A 3 -13.64 -30.06 29.13
C LEU A 3 -13.64 -31.09 27.98
N LEU A 4 -14.71 -31.89 27.88
CA LEU A 4 -14.85 -32.94 26.87
C LEU A 4 -15.11 -32.38 25.46
N THR A 5 -15.82 -31.26 25.36
CA THR A 5 -16.02 -30.54 24.10
C THR A 5 -14.72 -29.93 23.58
N PHE A 6 -13.87 -29.39 24.47
CA PHE A 6 -12.56 -28.87 24.08
C PHE A 6 -11.63 -29.98 23.55
N ALA A 7 -11.58 -31.13 24.23
CA ALA A 7 -10.78 -32.28 23.81
C ALA A 7 -11.14 -32.76 22.39
N LYS A 8 -12.45 -32.84 22.08
CA LYS A 8 -12.93 -33.22 20.73
C LYS A 8 -12.47 -32.24 19.66
N THR A 9 -12.55 -30.93 19.93
CA THR A 9 -12.11 -29.90 19.00
C THR A 9 -10.58 -29.91 18.83
N ALA A 10 -9.83 -30.08 19.92
CA ALA A 10 -8.38 -30.15 19.88
C ALA A 10 -7.87 -31.33 19.04
N LEU A 11 -8.39 -32.53 19.29
CA LEU A 11 -8.07 -33.71 18.46
C LEU A 11 -8.49 -33.52 17.00
N GLY A 12 -9.67 -32.95 16.75
CA GLY A 12 -10.15 -32.69 15.39
C GLY A 12 -9.30 -31.69 14.60
N SER A 13 -8.67 -30.73 15.29
CA SER A 13 -7.80 -29.73 14.66
C SER A 13 -6.41 -30.28 14.33
N MET A 14 -5.89 -31.28 15.07
CA MET A 14 -4.57 -31.90 14.80
C MET A 14 -4.52 -32.66 13.46
N VAL A 15 -5.67 -33.14 12.97
CA VAL A 15 -5.78 -33.91 11.72
C VAL A 15 -5.98 -33.00 10.50
N LYS A 16 -6.43 -31.76 10.70
CA LYS A 16 -6.70 -30.82 9.59
C LYS A 16 -5.41 -30.19 9.10
N GLN A 17 -5.35 -29.89 7.80
CA GLN A 17 -4.23 -29.15 7.23
C GLN A 17 -4.07 -27.78 7.91
N PRO A 18 -2.83 -27.36 8.24
CA PRO A 18 -2.60 -26.05 8.81
C PRO A 18 -2.88 -24.97 7.76
N VAL A 19 -3.43 -23.84 8.22
CA VAL A 19 -3.69 -22.66 7.36
C VAL A 19 -2.38 -21.89 7.05
N THR A 20 -1.31 -22.18 7.78
CA THR A 20 -0.02 -21.49 7.67
C THR A 20 0.65 -21.77 6.32
N VAL A 21 1.19 -20.71 5.71
CA VAL A 21 2.07 -20.80 4.53
C VAL A 21 3.53 -20.50 4.92
N CYS A 22 4.48 -21.12 4.22
CA CYS A 22 5.90 -20.91 4.47
C CYS A 22 6.40 -19.61 3.81
N TYR A 23 6.18 -18.46 4.46
CA TYR A 23 6.76 -17.19 4.03
C TYR A 23 8.28 -17.17 4.33
N PRO A 24 9.15 -16.68 3.43
CA PRO A 24 8.89 -16.01 2.15
C PRO A 24 8.82 -16.92 0.90
N GLN A 25 9.05 -18.23 1.03
CA GLN A 25 9.12 -19.19 -0.08
C GLN A 25 7.79 -19.32 -0.82
N GLU A 26 6.68 -19.33 -0.09
CA GLU A 26 5.32 -19.35 -0.62
C GLU A 26 4.60 -18.07 -0.17
N LYS A 27 4.03 -17.35 -1.14
CA LYS A 27 3.25 -16.12 -0.91
C LYS A 27 1.80 -16.35 -1.27
N LEU A 28 0.90 -15.86 -0.43
CA LEU A 28 -0.52 -15.82 -0.75
C LEU A 28 -0.76 -14.87 -1.93
N ALA A 29 -1.66 -15.25 -2.83
CA ALA A 29 -2.12 -14.35 -3.88
C ALA A 29 -2.77 -13.11 -3.24
N ALA A 30 -2.34 -11.93 -3.68
CA ALA A 30 -2.97 -10.68 -3.28
C ALA A 30 -4.42 -10.65 -3.82
N PRO A 31 -5.41 -10.21 -3.02
CA PRO A 31 -6.74 -9.98 -3.56
C PRO A 31 -6.71 -8.86 -4.60
N GLU A 32 -7.60 -8.90 -5.59
CA GLU A 32 -7.63 -7.96 -6.72
C GLU A 32 -7.69 -6.48 -6.31
N ARG A 33 -8.36 -6.18 -5.18
CA ARG A 33 -8.54 -4.82 -4.66
C ARG A 33 -7.63 -4.51 -3.48
N LEU A 34 -6.50 -5.22 -3.36
CA LEU A 34 -5.53 -4.92 -2.31
C LEU A 34 -5.00 -3.50 -2.48
N ARG A 35 -5.00 -2.75 -1.38
CA ARG A 35 -4.40 -1.41 -1.34
C ARG A 35 -2.99 -1.54 -0.80
N GLY A 36 -2.00 -1.61 -1.70
CA GLY A 36 -0.59 -1.69 -1.35
C GLY A 36 0.01 -0.30 -1.15
N HIS A 37 0.53 0.29 -2.23
CA HIS A 37 1.12 1.62 -2.20
C HIS A 37 0.73 2.44 -3.42
N ILE A 38 0.95 3.75 -3.36
CA ILE A 38 0.62 4.67 -4.43
C ILE A 38 1.82 4.81 -5.36
N VAL A 39 1.57 4.70 -6.67
CA VAL A 39 2.56 4.91 -7.72
C VAL A 39 2.11 6.09 -8.57
N ASN A 40 3.05 6.94 -8.98
CA ASN A 40 2.78 8.08 -9.83
C ASN A 40 3.43 7.90 -11.21
N ASP A 41 2.67 8.13 -12.27
CA ASP A 41 3.19 8.28 -13.62
C ASP A 41 3.65 9.74 -13.80
N MET A 42 4.96 9.95 -13.69
CA MET A 42 5.57 11.28 -13.79
C MET A 42 5.59 11.85 -15.23
N ASP A 43 5.43 11.03 -16.26
CA ASP A 43 5.30 11.50 -17.66
C ASP A 43 3.95 12.22 -17.86
N VAL A 44 2.90 11.69 -17.24
CA VAL A 44 1.54 12.26 -17.31
C VAL A 44 1.31 13.33 -16.25
N CYS A 45 2.03 13.28 -15.13
CA CYS A 45 1.90 14.21 -14.02
C CYS A 45 2.19 15.66 -14.42
N ILE A 46 1.24 16.56 -14.10
CA ILE A 46 1.37 18.01 -14.35
C ILE A 46 1.76 18.81 -13.10
N CYS A 47 2.15 18.12 -12.02
CA CYS A 47 2.53 18.71 -10.73
C CYS A 47 1.52 19.79 -10.25
N CYS A 48 0.22 19.44 -10.24
CA CYS A 48 -0.86 20.36 -9.84
C CYS A 48 -1.06 20.46 -8.32
N GLY A 49 -0.53 19.51 -7.55
CA GLY A 49 -0.63 19.50 -6.08
C GLY A 49 -2.02 19.20 -5.51
N MET A 50 -3.00 18.78 -6.33
CA MET A 50 -4.33 18.41 -5.83
C MET A 50 -4.28 17.20 -4.89
N CYS A 51 -3.48 16.18 -5.24
CA CYS A 51 -3.29 14.99 -4.42
C CYS A 51 -2.73 15.33 -3.02
N ALA A 52 -1.76 16.25 -2.93
CA ALA A 52 -1.24 16.73 -1.66
C ALA A 52 -2.29 17.47 -0.82
N ARG A 53 -3.06 18.37 -1.44
CA ARG A 53 -4.14 19.11 -0.74
C ARG A 53 -5.26 18.22 -0.23
N ARG A 54 -5.55 17.12 -0.93
CA ARG A 54 -6.63 16.21 -0.59
C ARG A 54 -6.19 15.09 0.35
N CYS A 55 -4.89 14.87 0.52
CA CYS A 55 -4.37 13.83 1.41
C CYS A 55 -4.76 14.11 2.87
N PRO A 56 -5.58 13.25 3.51
CA PRO A 56 -6.00 13.48 4.90
C PRO A 56 -4.85 13.34 5.90
N ALA A 57 -3.82 12.58 5.56
CA ALA A 57 -2.65 12.34 6.40
C ALA A 57 -1.49 13.33 6.13
N GLY A 58 -1.60 14.19 5.12
CA GLY A 58 -0.50 15.09 4.72
C GLY A 58 0.76 14.37 4.21
N ALA A 59 0.63 13.14 3.73
CA ALA A 59 1.75 12.28 3.33
C ALA A 59 2.39 12.65 1.98
N LEU A 60 1.85 13.63 1.26
CA LEU A 60 2.24 13.97 -0.10
C LEU A 60 2.75 15.41 -0.18
N ALA A 61 3.85 15.62 -0.90
CA ALA A 61 4.33 16.95 -1.25
C ALA A 61 4.65 17.05 -2.75
N VAL A 62 4.39 18.22 -3.32
CA VAL A 62 4.58 18.50 -4.76
C VAL A 62 5.29 19.83 -4.92
N ASP A 63 6.44 19.84 -5.57
CA ASP A 63 7.09 21.06 -6.03
C ASP A 63 6.85 21.24 -7.53
N ARG A 64 6.00 22.21 -7.87
CA ARG A 64 5.67 22.53 -9.26
C ARG A 64 6.85 23.15 -10.02
N LYS A 65 7.75 23.87 -9.35
CA LYS A 65 8.90 24.52 -10.00
C LYS A 65 10.01 23.52 -10.27
N GLY A 66 10.33 22.69 -9.27
CA GLY A 66 11.30 21.60 -9.39
C GLY A 66 10.77 20.37 -10.13
N GLY A 67 9.47 20.30 -10.43
CA GLY A 67 8.87 19.15 -11.11
C GLY A 67 8.94 17.88 -10.26
N THR A 68 8.89 18.00 -8.94
CA THR A 68 9.04 16.87 -8.01
C THR A 68 7.71 16.52 -7.35
N TRP A 69 7.53 15.24 -7.12
CA TRP A 69 6.43 14.67 -6.37
C TRP A 69 7.02 13.72 -5.33
N SER A 70 6.51 13.75 -4.12
CA SER A 70 7.01 12.88 -3.05
C SER A 70 5.89 12.35 -2.19
N ILE A 71 6.09 11.13 -1.70
CA ILE A 71 5.19 10.44 -0.79
C ILE A 71 5.99 9.91 0.41
N ASP A 72 5.50 10.21 1.61
CA ASP A 72 5.96 9.56 2.84
C ASP A 72 5.14 8.27 3.07
N PRO A 73 5.71 7.08 2.84
CA PRO A 73 5.01 5.82 3.03
C PRO A 73 4.68 5.56 4.51
N TYR A 74 5.36 6.20 5.46
CA TYR A 74 5.10 6.05 6.90
C TYR A 74 3.96 6.94 7.40
N ALA A 75 3.63 8.00 6.67
CA ALA A 75 2.45 8.84 6.92
C ALA A 75 1.22 8.37 6.11
N CYS A 76 1.42 7.71 4.98
CA CYS A 76 0.34 7.29 4.10
C CYS A 76 -0.58 6.24 4.74
N VAL A 77 -1.89 6.53 4.79
CA VAL A 77 -2.93 5.61 5.30
C VAL A 77 -3.61 4.78 4.19
N VAL A 78 -3.08 4.83 2.96
CA VAL A 78 -3.52 4.04 1.79
C VAL A 78 -5.04 4.16 1.50
N CYS A 79 -5.59 5.37 1.68
CA CYS A 79 -7.01 5.65 1.50
C CYS A 79 -7.45 5.77 0.03
N GLY A 80 -6.53 6.06 -0.90
CA GLY A 80 -6.83 6.19 -2.34
C GLY A 80 -7.40 7.55 -2.77
N GLU A 81 -7.62 8.49 -1.84
CA GLU A 81 -8.21 9.80 -2.15
C GLU A 81 -7.35 10.62 -3.15
N CYS A 82 -6.02 10.46 -3.10
CA CYS A 82 -5.11 11.09 -4.06
C CYS A 82 -5.32 10.62 -5.51
N ILE A 83 -5.76 9.38 -5.70
CA ILE A 83 -6.05 8.79 -7.01
C ILE A 83 -7.33 9.40 -7.57
N GLU A 84 -8.39 9.43 -6.77
CA GLU A 84 -9.70 9.97 -7.17
C GLU A 84 -9.64 11.48 -7.45
N SER A 85 -8.85 12.21 -6.68
CA SER A 85 -8.68 13.65 -6.87
C SER A 85 -7.71 14.05 -7.99
N CYS A 86 -6.98 13.11 -8.60
CA CYS A 86 -6.03 13.45 -9.65
C CYS A 86 -6.76 13.77 -10.97
N PRO A 87 -6.70 15.01 -11.48
CA PRO A 87 -7.41 15.38 -12.72
C PRO A 87 -6.82 14.75 -13.97
N LYS A 88 -5.59 14.24 -13.90
CA LYS A 88 -4.90 13.54 -15.00
C LYS A 88 -4.91 12.02 -14.84
N HIS A 89 -5.47 11.52 -13.74
CA HIS A 89 -5.50 10.09 -13.42
C HIS A 89 -4.13 9.39 -13.55
N CYS A 90 -3.04 10.08 -13.20
CA CYS A 90 -1.67 9.56 -13.27
C CYS A 90 -1.26 8.76 -12.03
N LEU A 91 -2.06 8.75 -10.97
CA LEU A 91 -1.80 8.00 -9.74
C LEU A 91 -2.54 6.67 -9.77
N THR A 92 -1.88 5.59 -9.38
CA THR A 92 -2.46 4.25 -9.30
C THR A 92 -2.18 3.60 -7.95
N MET A 93 -2.98 2.59 -7.61
CA MET A 93 -2.78 1.75 -6.43
C MET A 93 -2.08 0.47 -6.87
N ASP A 94 -0.82 0.31 -6.48
CA ASP A 94 -0.15 -0.98 -6.64
C ASP A 94 -0.71 -1.96 -5.59
N THR A 95 -0.95 -3.19 -6.05
CA THR A 95 -1.43 -4.31 -5.25
C THR A 95 -0.27 -5.07 -4.60
N ALA A 96 0.98 -4.79 -4.99
CA ALA A 96 2.14 -5.37 -4.33
C ALA A 96 2.26 -4.84 -2.89
N ARG A 97 2.69 -5.72 -1.97
CA ARG A 97 3.09 -5.29 -0.63
C ARG A 97 4.27 -4.34 -0.72
N THR A 98 4.20 -3.22 -0.01
CA THR A 98 5.31 -2.27 0.10
C THR A 98 6.57 -2.99 0.58
N PRO A 99 7.71 -2.83 -0.11
CA PRO A 99 8.97 -3.42 0.34
C PRO A 99 9.39 -2.83 1.69
N VAL A 100 10.12 -3.62 2.48
CA VAL A 100 10.67 -3.16 3.76
C VAL A 100 11.80 -2.17 3.46
N ALA A 101 11.62 -0.91 3.87
CA ALA A 101 12.67 0.09 3.81
C ALA A 101 13.56 0.02 5.06
N ALA A 102 14.86 0.30 4.90
CA ALA A 102 15.81 0.36 6.00
C ALA A 102 15.65 1.64 6.84
N ASP A 103 15.22 2.71 6.19
CA ASP A 103 15.14 4.06 6.72
C ASP A 103 13.75 4.69 6.50
N LYS A 104 13.48 5.74 7.28
CA LYS A 104 12.22 6.49 7.23
C LYS A 104 12.34 7.70 6.31
N THR A 105 12.50 7.44 5.01
CA THR A 105 12.59 8.49 4.01
C THR A 105 11.36 8.52 3.10
N PRO A 106 10.93 9.73 2.69
CA PRO A 106 9.95 9.86 1.62
C PRO A 106 10.52 9.36 0.29
N THR A 107 9.69 8.69 -0.49
CA THR A 107 9.99 8.41 -1.89
C THR A 107 9.81 9.69 -2.68
N VAL A 108 10.84 10.11 -3.42
CA VAL A 108 10.82 11.32 -4.25
C VAL A 108 10.98 10.91 -5.71
N GLU A 109 10.05 11.36 -6.53
CA GLU A 109 10.05 11.16 -7.98
C GLU A 109 10.13 12.52 -8.67
N THR A 110 10.93 12.59 -9.72
CA THR A 110 11.16 13.81 -10.50
C THR A 110 10.66 13.62 -11.92
N LYS A 111 10.17 14.71 -12.52
CA LYS A 111 9.76 14.68 -13.91
C LYS A 111 10.96 14.34 -14.81
N PRO A 112 10.78 13.46 -15.81
CA PRO A 112 11.82 13.21 -16.81
C PRO A 112 12.11 14.48 -17.62
N GLU A 113 13.36 14.59 -18.09
CA GLU A 113 13.87 15.71 -18.91
C GLU A 113 13.21 15.81 -20.28
#